data_AF-A0A831Z2T4-F1
#
_entry.id   AF-A0A831Z2T4-F1
#
_cell.length_a   1.000
_cell.length_b   1.000
_cell.length_c   1.000
_cell.angle_alpha   90.00
_cell.angle_beta   90.00
_cell.angle_gamma   90.00
#
_symmetry.space_group_name_H-M   'P 1'
#
loop_
_entity.id
_entity.type
_entity.pdbx_description
1 polymer ?
#
loop_
_entity_poly.entity_id
_entity_poly.type
_entity_poly.pdbx_seq_one_letter_code
_entity_poly.pdbx_strand_id
1 'polypeptide(L)' 'MITPDTIQIDDLTFEILIDSKTLHKRIEELGKQISRDYEGKIPIMIGVLNGAAIFLADIIR' A
#
# COMPACT_ATOMS: atom_id res chain seq x y z
N MET A 1 -21.97 19.98 -1.89
CA MET A 1 -20.61 20.56 -1.91
C MET A 1 -19.66 19.37 -1.95
N ILE A 2 -18.85 19.23 -3.01
CA ILE A 2 -17.83 18.19 -3.08
C ILE A 2 -16.60 18.76 -2.36
N THR A 3 -16.27 18.23 -1.19
CA THR A 3 -14.97 18.46 -0.54
C THR A 3 -13.88 17.78 -1.37
N PRO A 4 -12.66 18.35 -1.50
CA PRO A 4 -11.61 17.82 -2.38
C PRO A 4 -11.20 16.36 -2.09
N ASP A 5 -11.56 15.84 -0.91
CA ASP A 5 -11.18 14.51 -0.44
C ASP A 5 -12.30 13.46 -0.58
N THR A 6 -13.40 13.81 -1.26
CA THR A 6 -14.56 12.92 -1.43
C THR A 6 -14.87 12.64 -2.90
N ILE A 7 -15.10 11.37 -3.25
CA ILE A 7 -15.50 10.93 -4.59
C ILE A 7 -16.85 10.20 -4.52
N GLN A 8 -17.70 10.39 -5.52
CA GLN A 8 -18.98 9.69 -5.63
C GLN A 8 -18.87 8.64 -6.76
N ILE A 9 -19.20 7.38 -6.45
CA ILE A 9 -19.27 6.27 -7.41
C ILE A 9 -20.61 5.58 -7.20
N ASP A 10 -21.43 5.52 -8.24
CA ASP A 10 -22.82 5.06 -8.19
C ASP A 10 -23.61 5.76 -7.06
N ASP A 11 -24.19 5.00 -6.13
CA ASP A 11 -24.91 5.47 -4.95
C ASP A 11 -24.02 5.61 -3.70
N LEU A 12 -22.70 5.40 -3.84
CA LEU A 12 -21.74 5.44 -2.74
C LEU A 12 -20.87 6.70 -2.75
N THR A 13 -20.54 7.18 -1.55
CA THR A 13 -19.59 8.27 -1.33
C THR A 13 -18.36 7.72 -0.61
N PHE A 14 -17.18 7.97 -1.17
CA PHE A 14 -15.90 7.56 -0.63
C PHE A 14 -15.12 8.78 -0.20
N GLU A 15 -14.38 8.66 0.90
CA GLU A 15 -13.43 9.66 1.37
C GLU A 15 -12.01 9.08 1.40
N ILE A 16 -11.02 9.95 1.25
CA ILE A 16 -9.61 9.56 1.35
C ILE A 16 -9.32 9.12 2.79
N LEU A 17 -9.21 7.81 3.00
CA LEU A 17 -8.82 7.25 4.30
C LEU A 17 -7.30 7.36 4.55
N ILE A 18 -6.50 7.09 3.53
CA ILE A 18 -5.03 7.16 3.56
C ILE A 18 -4.59 7.87 2.28
N ASP A 19 -3.94 9.01 2.43
CA ASP A 19 -3.40 9.73 1.29
C ASP A 19 -2.18 9.00 0.69
N SER A 20 -1.93 9.25 -0.60
CA SER A 20 -0.86 8.58 -1.34
C SER A 20 0.51 8.77 -0.69
N LYS A 21 0.83 9.96 -0.17
CA LYS A 21 2.14 10.23 0.43
C LYS A 21 2.33 9.41 1.71
N THR A 22 1.29 9.33 2.55
CA THR A 22 1.30 8.51 3.76
C THR A 22 1.45 7.03 3.44
N LEU A 23 0.72 6.52 2.44
CA LEU A 23 0.82 5.12 2.00
C LEU A 23 2.22 4.77 1.51
N HIS A 24 2.80 5.56 0.60
CA HIS A 24 4.13 5.33 0.05
C HIS A 24 5.23 5.39 1.11
N LYS A 25 5.14 6.36 2.03
CA LYS A 25 6.07 6.46 3.16
C LYS A 25 6.03 5.17 3.99
N ARG A 26 4.84 4.63 4.27
CA ARG A 26 4.71 3.42 5.06
C ARG A 26 5.27 2.19 4.33
N ILE A 27 5.06 2.09 3.02
CA ILE A 27 5.62 1.03 2.19
C ILE A 27 7.15 1.06 2.22
N GLU A 28 7.77 2.24 2.10
CA GLU A 28 9.23 2.40 2.16
C GLU A 28 9.80 1.97 3.53
N GLU A 29 9.13 2.37 4.62
CA GLU A 29 9.50 1.95 5.98
C GLU A 29 9.43 0.42 6.15
N LEU A 30 8.37 -0.20 5.63
CA LEU A 30 8.19 -1.66 5.65
C LEU A 30 9.27 -2.37 4.83
N GLY A 31 9.57 -1.88 3.62
CA GLY A 31 10.63 -2.43 2.77
C GLY A 31 11.99 -2.39 3.47
N LYS A 32 12.32 -1.28 4.14
CA LYS A 32 13.55 -1.15 4.95
C LYS A 32 13.57 -2.11 6.13
N GLN A 33 12.43 -2.32 6.78
CA GLN A 33 12.32 -3.27 7.88
C GLN A 33 12.55 -4.71 7.39
N ILE A 34 11.85 -5.12 6.33
CA ILE A 34 12.00 -6.46 5.71
C ILE A 34 13.45 -6.68 5.26
N SER A 35 14.05 -5.69 4.59
CA SER A 35 15.44 -5.77 4.12
C SER A 35 16.44 -6.00 5.25
N ARG A 36 16.22 -5.36 6.39
CA ARG A 36 17.06 -5.54 7.60
C ARG A 36 16.84 -6.91 8.22
N ASP A 37 15.59 -7.33 8.38
CA ASP A 37 15.24 -8.56 9.09
C ASP A 37 15.66 -9.83 8.29
N TYR A 38 15.78 -9.69 6.97
CA TYR A 38 16.18 -10.74 6.03
C TYR A 38 17.54 -10.50 5.40
N GLU A 39 18.40 -9.67 5.99
CA GLU A 39 19.76 -9.44 5.51
C GLU A 39 20.53 -10.78 5.38
N GLY A 40 21.17 -10.98 4.23
CA GLY A 40 21.89 -12.23 3.92
C GLY A 40 21.00 -13.45 3.63
N LYS A 41 19.67 -13.26 3.51
CA LYS A 41 18.71 -14.31 3.16
C LYS A 41 18.03 -14.00 1.82
N ILE A 42 17.38 -15.02 1.25
CA ILE A 42 16.55 -14.90 0.05
C ILE A 42 15.09 -15.11 0.48
N PRO A 43 14.35 -14.05 0.83
CA PRO A 43 12.97 -14.18 1.30
C PRO A 43 12.03 -14.62 0.17
N ILE A 44 11.06 -15.46 0.51
CA ILE A 44 9.95 -15.82 -0.38
C ILE A 44 8.76 -14.93 -0.03
N MET A 45 8.35 -14.09 -0.98
CA MET A 45 7.20 -13.21 -0.85
C MET A 45 5.92 -13.93 -1.31
N ILE A 46 4.90 -14.02 -0.45
CA ILE A 46 3.61 -14.65 -0.78
C ILE A 46 2.51 -13.61 -0.66
N GLY A 47 1.90 -13.24 -1.80
CA GLY A 47 0.76 -12.33 -1.85
C GLY A 47 -0.57 -13.08 -1.78
N VAL A 48 -1.40 -12.79 -0.77
CA VAL A 48 -2.74 -13.38 -0.66
C VAL A 48 -3.73 -12.55 -1.47
N LEU A 49 -4.21 -13.13 -2.56
CA LEU A 49 -5.10 -12.47 -3.52
C LEU A 49 -6.48 -12.11 -2.93
N ASN A 50 -7.20 -11.13 -3.52
CA ASN A 50 -6.95 -10.46 -4.81
C ASN A 50 -6.26 -9.09 -4.71
N GLY A 51 -6.49 -8.35 -3.62
CA GLY A 51 -6.00 -6.96 -3.47
C GLY A 51 -4.51 -6.84 -3.15
N ALA A 52 -3.84 -7.91 -2.72
CA ALA A 52 -2.44 -7.85 -2.31
C ALA A 52 -1.47 -7.66 -3.47
N ALA A 53 -1.88 -7.90 -4.72
CA ALA A 53 -0.97 -7.84 -5.87
C ALA A 53 -0.31 -6.45 -6.04
N ILE A 54 -1.11 -5.37 -5.91
CA ILE A 54 -0.62 -3.99 -6.05
C ILE A 54 0.34 -3.66 -4.90
N PHE A 55 -0.08 -3.92 -3.67
CA PHE A 55 0.72 -3.65 -2.47
C PHE A 55 2.04 -4.44 -2.46
N LEU A 56 2.00 -5.70 -2.90
CA LEU A 56 3.19 -6.54 -2.97
C LEU A 56 4.17 -6.03 -4.03
N ALA A 57 3.66 -5.57 -5.17
CA ALA A 57 4.50 -4.95 -6.21
C ALA A 57 5.20 -3.70 -5.67
N ASP A 58 4.50 -2.86 -4.90
CA ASP A 58 5.07 -1.65 -4.31
C ASP A 58 6.12 -1.96 -3.23
N ILE A 59 5.97 -3.06 -2.48
CA ILE A 59 6.98 -3.51 -1.48
C ILE A 59 8.25 -4.05 -2.14
N ILE A 60 8.12 -4.75 -3.27
CA ILE A 60 9.26 -5.40 -3.95
C ILE A 60 10.13 -4.39 -4.72
N ARG A 61 9.57 -3.22 -5.07
CA ARG A 61 10.23 -2.19 -5.86
C ARG A 61 11.32 -1.45 -5.08
#